data_AF-A0A972WRG9-F1
#
_entry.id   AF-A0A972WRG9-F1
#
_cell.length_a   1.000
_cell.length_b   1.000
_cell.length_c   1.000
_cell.angle_alpha   90.00
_cell.angle_beta   90.00
_cell.angle_gamma   90.00
#
_symmetry.space_group_name_H-M   'P 1'
#
loop_
_entity.id
_entity.type
_entity.pdbx_description
1 polymer ?
#
loop_
_entity_poly.entity_id
_entity_poly.type
_entity_poly.pdbx_seq_one_letter_code
_entity_poly.pdbx_strand_id
1 'polypeptide(L)'
;MTDLFANQPPPRGNAAEARPPAPPVQAPRPDSYLSGLNTAQREAVEAIDGPVLVLAGAGTGKTRVLTTRLAHVLALGKAAPWNVLAVTFTNKASREMKERVARIIGPAAEQVWLGTFHALAARILRRHAELVGLKSNFSILDTDDQLRLLKQVLQAENVDEKRWPPRVIMGVIQRWKDRGLGPDKIGVAEAGDLAGGRLREIYKQYQERLITLNAADFGDLLLHGLTLLQGHADVLAQYQRQFRYLLVDEYQDTNVAQYLWLRLLAQDHKNICCVGDDDQSIYGWRGAEIGNILKFETDFPGAKVIRLEQNYRSTSRILAAASGLIAHNEGRLGKTLWTDGDDGEKIIVRGVWDGEEEARTVGDRIEDFQRKNVPLSQMALL
;
A
#
# COMPACT_ATOMS: atom_id res chain seq x y z
N MET A 1 -4.57 73.41 16.15
CA MET A 1 -3.84 73.05 17.39
C MET A 1 -4.90 72.66 18.39
N THR A 2 -4.71 71.52 19.05
CA THR A 2 -5.58 70.85 20.04
C THR A 2 -6.91 70.25 19.57
N ASP A 3 -7.21 69.11 20.20
CA ASP A 3 -8.37 68.21 20.20
C ASP A 3 -8.61 67.25 19.04
N LEU A 4 -8.40 65.95 19.34
CA LEU A 4 -9.32 64.83 19.03
C LEU A 4 -8.78 63.51 19.62
N PHE A 5 -8.90 63.37 20.95
CA PHE A 5 -8.95 62.05 21.59
C PHE A 5 -10.42 61.68 21.80
N ALA A 6 -10.91 60.68 21.06
CA ALA A 6 -12.09 59.92 21.43
C ALA A 6 -11.77 58.43 21.25
N ASN A 7 -11.58 57.76 22.40
CA ASN A 7 -11.46 56.31 22.54
C ASN A 7 -12.69 55.61 21.95
N GLN A 8 -12.49 54.71 20.98
CA GLN A 8 -13.48 53.66 20.69
C GLN A 8 -13.04 52.34 21.35
N PRO A 9 -13.94 51.63 22.05
CA PRO A 9 -13.63 50.34 22.65
C PRO A 9 -13.50 49.24 21.58
N PRO A 10 -12.73 48.17 21.84
CA PRO A 10 -12.58 47.05 20.91
C PRO A 10 -13.94 46.33 20.71
N PRO A 11 -14.17 45.74 19.51
CA PRO A 11 -15.41 45.05 19.22
C PRO A 11 -15.58 43.86 20.18
N ARG A 12 -16.75 43.81 20.83
CA ARG A 12 -17.16 42.71 21.70
C ARG A 12 -17.17 41.41 20.90
N GLY A 13 -16.52 40.38 21.45
CA GLY A 13 -16.44 39.06 20.84
C GLY A 13 -17.83 38.50 20.55
N ASN A 14 -18.03 38.07 19.31
CA ASN A 14 -19.14 37.18 18.99
C ASN A 14 -18.89 35.86 19.71
N ALA A 15 -19.83 35.50 20.58
CA ALA A 15 -19.92 34.17 21.16
C ALA A 15 -19.78 33.12 20.05
N ALA A 16 -18.98 32.10 20.30
CA ALA A 16 -18.82 30.97 19.41
C ALA A 16 -20.18 30.29 19.21
N GLU A 17 -20.87 30.61 18.12
CA GLU A 17 -22.00 29.82 17.64
C GLU A 17 -21.46 28.43 17.33
N ALA A 18 -21.84 27.47 18.16
CA ALA A 18 -21.58 26.06 17.94
C ALA A 18 -22.15 25.70 16.56
N ARG A 19 -21.26 25.27 15.64
CA ARG A 19 -21.70 24.68 14.37
C ARG A 19 -22.68 23.54 14.68
N PRO A 20 -23.85 23.48 14.03
CA PRO A 20 -24.76 22.38 14.22
C PRO A 20 -24.06 21.06 13.86
N PRO A 21 -24.33 19.96 14.58
CA PRO A 21 -23.78 18.66 14.23
C PRO A 21 -24.16 18.32 12.79
N ALA A 22 -23.19 17.79 12.03
CA ALA A 22 -23.44 17.32 10.67
C ALA A 22 -24.62 16.32 10.68
N PRO A 23 -25.53 16.38 9.70
CA PRO A 23 -26.65 15.46 9.63
C PRO A 23 -26.14 14.01 9.64
N PRO A 24 -26.87 13.07 10.27
CA PRO A 24 -26.49 11.67 10.27
C PRO A 24 -26.35 11.18 8.83
N VAL A 25 -25.18 10.61 8.51
CA VAL A 25 -24.88 10.03 7.20
C VAL A 25 -25.94 8.97 6.92
N GLN A 26 -26.78 9.18 5.91
CA GLN A 26 -27.66 8.11 5.44
C GLN A 26 -26.79 7.02 4.81
N ALA A 27 -26.72 5.87 5.48
CA ALA A 27 -26.09 4.69 4.95
C ALA A 27 -26.72 4.32 3.59
N PRO A 28 -25.93 3.89 2.60
CA PRO A 28 -26.48 3.40 1.35
C PRO A 28 -27.42 2.21 1.63
N ARG A 29 -28.55 2.13 0.91
CA ARG A 29 -29.50 1.02 1.09
C ARG A 29 -28.79 -0.32 0.79
N PRO A 30 -28.90 -1.35 1.64
CA PRO A 30 -28.17 -2.61 1.53
C PRO A 30 -28.21 -3.27 0.16
N ASP A 31 -29.35 -3.15 -0.54
CA ASP A 31 -29.59 -3.83 -1.81
C ASP A 31 -28.86 -3.21 -3.01
N SER A 32 -28.42 -1.95 -2.94
CA SER A 32 -27.88 -1.26 -4.12
C SER A 32 -26.41 -1.60 -4.39
N TYR A 33 -25.57 -1.71 -3.35
CA TYR A 33 -24.12 -1.90 -3.51
C TYR A 33 -23.70 -3.37 -3.59
N LEU A 34 -24.53 -4.30 -3.08
CA LEU A 34 -24.32 -5.75 -3.25
C LEU A 34 -24.79 -6.27 -4.61
N SER A 35 -25.50 -5.45 -5.38
CA SER A 35 -26.00 -5.82 -6.70
C SER A 35 -24.85 -6.04 -7.69
N GLY A 36 -24.96 -7.10 -8.50
CA GLY A 36 -23.98 -7.44 -9.54
C GLY A 36 -22.65 -8.02 -9.05
N LEU A 37 -22.55 -8.43 -7.78
CA LEU A 37 -21.48 -9.30 -7.29
C LEU A 37 -21.84 -10.76 -7.59
N ASN A 38 -20.86 -11.57 -7.96
CA ASN A 38 -21.05 -13.03 -7.96
C ASN A 38 -21.04 -13.60 -6.53
N THR A 39 -21.32 -14.89 -6.39
CA THR A 39 -21.42 -15.56 -5.08
C THR A 39 -20.14 -15.40 -4.24
N ALA A 40 -18.96 -15.63 -4.82
CA ALA A 40 -17.68 -15.54 -4.11
C ALA A 40 -17.33 -14.10 -3.71
N GLN A 41 -17.61 -13.13 -4.58
CA GLN A 41 -17.43 -11.70 -4.28
C GLN A 41 -18.37 -11.25 -3.16
N ARG A 42 -19.65 -11.68 -3.19
CA ARG A 42 -20.61 -11.39 -2.12
C ARG A 42 -20.15 -12.00 -0.81
N GLU A 43 -19.72 -13.26 -0.82
CA GLU A 43 -19.17 -13.93 0.37
C GLU A 43 -17.98 -13.15 0.95
N ALA A 44 -17.07 -12.66 0.10
CA ALA A 44 -15.93 -11.85 0.53
C ALA A 44 -16.33 -10.47 1.08
N VAL A 45 -17.45 -9.92 0.63
CA VAL A 45 -17.99 -8.65 1.15
C VAL A 45 -18.71 -8.84 2.49
N GLU A 46 -19.45 -9.94 2.64
CA GLU A 46 -20.29 -10.22 3.81
C GLU A 46 -19.51 -10.82 4.99
N ALA A 47 -18.37 -11.47 4.74
CA ALA A 47 -17.53 -12.06 5.78
C ALA A 47 -16.78 -11.01 6.62
N ILE A 48 -17.49 -10.09 7.29
CA ILE A 48 -16.88 -8.90 7.91
C ILE A 48 -16.08 -9.17 9.18
N ASP A 49 -16.46 -10.17 9.97
CA ASP A 49 -15.86 -10.45 11.27
C ASP A 49 -14.71 -11.45 11.15
N GLY A 50 -13.62 -11.19 11.88
CA GLY A 50 -12.41 -12.01 11.88
C GLY A 50 -11.49 -11.80 10.66
N PRO A 51 -10.39 -12.56 10.59
CA PRO A 51 -9.42 -12.44 9.52
C PRO A 51 -9.94 -13.08 8.23
N VAL A 52 -9.79 -12.37 7.11
CA VAL A 52 -10.19 -12.83 5.78
C VAL A 52 -9.05 -12.66 4.79
N LEU A 53 -8.74 -13.73 4.06
CA LEU A 53 -7.86 -13.69 2.91
C LEU A 53 -8.68 -13.92 1.64
N VAL A 54 -8.68 -12.93 0.76
CA VAL A 54 -9.31 -13.04 -0.56
C VAL A 54 -8.21 -13.31 -1.59
N LEU A 55 -8.13 -14.57 -2.03
CA LEU A 55 -7.23 -14.99 -3.10
C LEU A 55 -7.89 -14.69 -4.43
N ALA A 56 -7.44 -13.64 -5.09
CA ALA A 56 -8.17 -13.09 -6.22
C ALA A 56 -7.25 -13.00 -7.43
N GLY A 57 -7.59 -13.75 -8.48
CA GLY A 57 -6.83 -13.70 -9.73
C GLY A 57 -6.82 -12.32 -10.40
N ALA A 58 -5.97 -12.16 -11.41
CA ALA A 58 -6.03 -11.02 -12.32
C ALA A 58 -7.45 -10.85 -12.86
N GLY A 59 -7.99 -9.64 -12.86
CA GLY A 59 -9.30 -9.33 -13.46
C GLY A 59 -10.53 -9.89 -12.75
N THR A 60 -10.41 -10.41 -11.53
CA THR A 60 -11.52 -11.05 -10.77
C THR A 60 -12.33 -10.08 -9.89
N GLY A 61 -11.94 -8.80 -9.87
CA GLY A 61 -12.66 -7.75 -9.14
C GLY A 61 -12.15 -7.45 -7.73
N LYS A 62 -10.86 -7.71 -7.42
CA LYS A 62 -10.17 -7.36 -6.15
C LYS A 62 -10.64 -6.02 -5.54
N THR A 63 -10.42 -4.94 -6.29
CA THR A 63 -10.74 -3.57 -5.87
C THR A 63 -12.25 -3.38 -5.65
N ARG A 64 -13.10 -4.03 -6.45
CA ARG A 64 -14.56 -3.98 -6.28
C ARG A 64 -14.96 -4.63 -4.96
N VAL A 65 -14.39 -5.78 -4.63
CA VAL A 65 -14.64 -6.46 -3.34
C VAL A 65 -14.20 -5.58 -2.17
N LEU A 66 -12.98 -5.02 -2.18
CA LEU A 66 -12.52 -4.16 -1.09
C LEU A 66 -13.39 -2.91 -0.88
N THR A 67 -13.70 -2.21 -1.97
CA THR A 67 -14.51 -0.98 -1.90
C THR A 67 -15.95 -1.26 -1.46
N THR A 68 -16.54 -2.37 -1.93
CA THR A 68 -17.89 -2.77 -1.54
C THR A 68 -17.93 -3.29 -0.11
N ARG A 69 -16.91 -4.03 0.33
CA ARG A 69 -16.75 -4.49 1.73
C ARG A 69 -16.66 -3.32 2.69
N LEU A 70 -15.87 -2.31 2.37
CA LEU A 70 -15.81 -1.07 3.14
C LEU A 70 -17.20 -0.45 3.29
N ALA A 71 -17.90 -0.24 2.17
CA ALA A 71 -19.24 0.33 2.19
C ALA A 71 -20.22 -0.52 2.99
N HIS A 72 -20.14 -1.85 2.88
CA HIS A 72 -20.97 -2.80 3.62
C HIS A 72 -20.76 -2.70 5.13
N VAL A 73 -19.51 -2.63 5.60
CA VAL A 73 -19.17 -2.45 7.02
C VAL A 73 -19.80 -1.17 7.59
N LEU A 74 -19.74 -0.07 6.83
CA LEU A 74 -20.33 1.21 7.25
C LEU A 74 -21.86 1.18 7.21
N ALA A 75 -22.44 0.57 6.17
CA ALA A 75 -23.88 0.48 6.01
C ALA A 75 -24.56 -0.36 7.10
N LEU A 76 -23.86 -1.40 7.60
CA LEU A 76 -24.30 -2.20 8.74
C LEU A 76 -24.12 -1.50 10.10
N GLY A 77 -23.55 -0.28 10.13
CA GLY A 77 -23.28 0.44 11.39
C GLY A 77 -22.20 -0.22 12.25
N LYS A 78 -21.37 -1.11 11.68
CA LYS A 78 -20.34 -1.85 12.42
C LYS A 78 -19.12 -0.99 12.74
N ALA A 79 -18.88 0.05 11.94
CA ALA A 79 -17.83 1.03 12.19
C ALA A 79 -18.22 2.41 11.66
N ALA A 80 -17.67 3.45 12.27
CA ALA A 80 -17.65 4.78 11.67
C ALA A 80 -16.54 4.85 10.59
N PRO A 81 -16.61 5.79 9.62
CA PRO A 81 -15.61 5.91 8.57
C PRO A 81 -14.15 6.02 9.08
N TRP A 82 -13.93 6.78 10.15
CA TRP A 82 -12.59 6.96 10.76
C TRP A 82 -12.06 5.73 11.51
N ASN A 83 -12.89 4.70 11.67
CA ASN A 83 -12.52 3.41 12.26
C ASN A 83 -12.08 2.38 11.22
N VAL A 84 -12.06 2.73 9.93
CA VAL A 84 -11.61 1.86 8.84
C VAL A 84 -10.27 2.35 8.29
N LEU A 85 -9.29 1.44 8.28
CA LEU A 85 -7.98 1.62 7.65
C LEU A 85 -7.94 0.83 6.34
N ALA A 86 -7.78 1.51 5.21
CA ALA A 86 -7.69 0.91 3.89
C ALA A 86 -6.32 1.23 3.25
N VAL A 87 -5.54 0.19 3.00
CA VAL A 87 -4.14 0.32 2.57
C VAL A 87 -3.98 -0.21 1.15
N THR A 88 -3.28 0.57 0.32
CA THR A 88 -2.93 0.21 -1.06
C THR A 88 -1.43 0.38 -1.31
N PHE A 89 -0.92 -0.16 -2.42
CA PHE A 89 0.51 -0.06 -2.73
C PHE A 89 0.90 1.23 -3.46
N THR A 90 0.00 1.77 -4.30
CA THR A 90 0.29 2.93 -5.15
C THR A 90 -0.66 4.09 -4.87
N ASN A 91 -0.17 5.32 -5.06
CA ASN A 91 -0.99 6.53 -4.94
C ASN A 91 -2.15 6.53 -5.95
N LYS A 92 -1.95 5.96 -7.15
CA LYS A 92 -3.01 5.80 -8.15
C LYS A 92 -4.12 4.89 -7.62
N ALA A 93 -3.77 3.71 -7.11
CA ALA A 93 -4.73 2.79 -6.50
C ALA A 93 -5.46 3.43 -5.31
N SER A 94 -4.76 4.19 -4.45
CA SER A 94 -5.43 4.92 -3.35
C SER A 94 -6.48 5.91 -3.88
N ARG A 95 -6.14 6.69 -4.92
CA ARG A 95 -7.06 7.69 -5.50
C ARG A 95 -8.28 7.02 -6.14
N GLU A 96 -8.06 6.00 -6.97
CA GLU A 96 -9.15 5.24 -7.61
C GLU A 96 -10.06 4.56 -6.58
N MET A 97 -9.47 3.96 -5.53
CA MET A 97 -10.23 3.35 -4.44
C MET A 97 -11.07 4.41 -3.70
N LYS A 98 -10.49 5.58 -3.41
CA LYS A 98 -11.19 6.70 -2.76
C LYS A 98 -12.37 7.20 -3.59
N GLU A 99 -12.19 7.39 -4.90
CA GLU A 99 -13.27 7.79 -5.82
C GLU A 99 -14.39 6.74 -5.91
N ARG A 100 -14.04 5.45 -5.88
CA ARG A 100 -15.03 4.35 -5.84
C ARG A 100 -15.81 4.36 -4.54
N VAL A 101 -15.13 4.48 -3.40
CA VAL A 101 -15.76 4.55 -2.08
C VAL A 101 -16.67 5.78 -1.98
N ALA A 102 -16.21 6.96 -2.43
CA ALA A 102 -17.00 8.19 -2.44
C ALA A 102 -18.30 8.07 -3.25
N ARG A 103 -18.29 7.31 -4.36
CA ARG A 103 -19.51 7.02 -5.13
C ARG A 103 -20.52 6.16 -4.38
N ILE A 104 -20.08 5.35 -3.41
CA ILE A 104 -20.95 4.43 -2.67
C ILE A 104 -21.46 5.06 -1.36
N ILE A 105 -20.56 5.71 -0.59
CA ILE A 105 -20.88 6.24 0.75
C ILE A 105 -20.92 7.78 0.82
N GLY A 106 -20.71 8.45 -0.31
CA GLY A 106 -20.73 9.90 -0.40
C GLY A 106 -19.58 10.59 0.36
N PRO A 107 -19.82 11.80 0.90
CA PRO A 107 -18.79 12.62 1.57
C PRO A 107 -18.10 11.95 2.77
N ALA A 108 -18.70 10.91 3.36
CA ALA A 108 -18.11 10.14 4.44
C ALA A 108 -16.77 9.47 4.06
N ALA A 109 -16.52 9.26 2.75
CA ALA A 109 -15.28 8.71 2.24
C ALA A 109 -14.02 9.51 2.63
N GLU A 110 -14.14 10.83 2.85
CA GLU A 110 -13.03 11.68 3.27
C GLU A 110 -12.52 11.37 4.68
N GLN A 111 -13.35 10.75 5.51
CA GLN A 111 -13.01 10.42 6.90
C GLN A 111 -12.35 9.05 7.03
N VAL A 112 -12.42 8.21 5.99
CA VAL A 112 -11.74 6.91 5.94
C VAL A 112 -10.23 7.11 5.92
N TRP A 113 -9.50 6.28 6.67
CA TRP A 113 -8.05 6.24 6.58
C TRP A 113 -7.64 5.42 5.36
N LEU A 114 -7.72 6.03 4.18
CA LEU A 114 -7.36 5.41 2.91
C LEU A 114 -6.08 6.02 2.36
N GLY A 115 -5.07 5.20 2.11
CA GLY A 115 -3.80 5.67 1.54
C GLY A 115 -2.81 4.55 1.27
N THR A 116 -1.60 4.92 0.86
CA THR A 116 -0.49 3.97 0.81
C THR A 116 0.06 3.69 2.20
N PHE A 117 0.78 2.57 2.36
CA PHE A 117 1.51 2.26 3.60
C PHE A 117 2.31 3.47 4.12
N HIS A 118 3.13 4.05 3.24
CA HIS A 118 3.98 5.19 3.57
C HIS A 118 3.18 6.44 3.95
N ALA A 119 2.11 6.77 3.21
CA ALA A 119 1.29 7.93 3.51
C ALA A 119 0.56 7.80 4.86
N LEU A 120 0.05 6.61 5.17
CA LEU A 120 -0.64 6.32 6.43
C LEU A 120 0.35 6.28 7.60
N ALA A 121 1.50 5.64 7.43
CA ALA A 121 2.56 5.61 8.43
C ALA A 121 3.09 7.03 8.72
N ALA A 122 3.35 7.83 7.68
CA ALA A 122 3.70 9.24 7.84
C ALA A 122 2.62 10.00 8.61
N ARG A 123 1.34 9.82 8.29
CA ARG A 123 0.23 10.48 8.99
C ARG A 123 0.18 10.13 10.49
N ILE A 124 0.48 8.89 10.86
CA ILE A 124 0.62 8.46 12.26
C ILE A 124 1.86 9.11 12.88
N LEU A 125 3.01 8.99 12.24
CA LEU A 125 4.27 9.54 12.74
C LEU A 125 4.22 11.04 12.98
N ARG A 126 3.56 11.81 12.11
CA ARG A 126 3.40 13.26 12.29
C ARG A 126 2.72 13.64 13.61
N ARG A 127 1.85 12.79 14.14
CA ARG A 127 1.14 13.00 15.42
C ARG A 127 1.98 12.60 16.63
N HIS A 128 2.98 11.76 16.44
CA HIS A 128 3.79 11.15 17.50
C HIS A 128 5.30 11.30 17.25
N ALA A 129 5.70 12.30 16.48
CA ALA A 129 7.05 12.40 15.93
C ALA A 129 8.13 12.46 17.02
N GLU A 130 7.82 13.13 18.13
CA GLU A 130 8.74 13.32 19.26
C GLU A 130 9.12 11.99 19.93
N LEU A 131 8.23 10.99 19.89
CA LEU A 131 8.49 9.66 20.45
C LEU A 131 9.54 8.86 19.66
N VAL A 132 9.85 9.30 18.44
CA VAL A 132 10.90 8.71 17.60
C VAL A 132 12.05 9.69 17.33
N GLY A 133 12.15 10.76 18.12
CA GLY A 133 13.22 11.76 18.02
C GLY A 133 13.05 12.76 16.86
N LEU A 134 11.89 12.78 16.20
CA LEU A 134 11.58 13.72 15.11
C LEU A 134 10.67 14.84 15.61
N LYS A 135 10.60 15.94 14.85
CA LYS A 135 9.58 16.96 15.01
C LYS A 135 8.46 16.71 14.00
N SER A 136 7.23 17.14 14.33
CA SER A 136 6.05 16.90 13.49
C SER A 136 6.15 17.46 12.07
N ASN A 137 7.06 18.39 11.79
CA ASN A 137 7.32 18.97 10.47
C ASN A 137 8.56 18.41 9.75
N PHE A 138 9.04 17.20 10.11
CA PHE A 138 10.14 16.51 9.43
C PHE A 138 10.06 16.50 7.89
N SER A 139 11.18 16.52 7.17
CA SER A 139 11.19 16.35 5.71
C SER A 139 11.23 14.86 5.32
N ILE A 140 10.68 14.51 4.15
CA ILE A 140 10.79 13.16 3.59
C ILE A 140 11.80 13.21 2.46
N LEU A 141 12.93 12.52 2.59
CA LEU A 141 14.00 12.55 1.59
C LEU A 141 13.69 11.63 0.40
N ASP A 142 13.88 12.14 -0.81
CA ASP A 142 13.88 11.33 -2.02
C ASP A 142 15.21 10.56 -2.19
N THR A 143 15.30 9.73 -3.22
CA THR A 143 16.49 8.89 -3.45
C THR A 143 17.76 9.71 -3.68
N ASP A 144 17.68 10.86 -4.34
CA ASP A 144 18.87 11.66 -4.64
C ASP A 144 19.38 12.37 -3.39
N ASP A 145 18.49 12.90 -2.56
CA ASP A 145 18.85 13.51 -1.28
C ASP A 145 19.37 12.47 -0.27
N GLN A 146 18.77 11.27 -0.25
CA GLN A 146 19.30 10.13 0.53
C GLN A 146 20.73 9.77 0.11
N LEU A 147 21.00 9.70 -1.21
CA LEU A 147 22.34 9.39 -1.73
C LEU A 147 23.36 10.49 -1.39
N ARG A 148 22.96 11.77 -1.48
CA ARG A 148 23.82 12.89 -1.08
C ARG A 148 24.16 12.82 0.41
N LEU A 149 23.18 12.55 1.25
CA LEU A 149 23.37 12.43 2.69
C LEU A 149 24.30 11.26 3.02
N LEU A 150 24.06 10.08 2.45
CA LEU A 150 24.89 8.92 2.67
C LEU A 150 26.34 9.16 2.21
N LYS A 151 26.53 9.82 1.07
CA LYS A 151 27.87 10.18 0.59
C LYS A 151 28.65 11.03 1.60
N GLN A 152 27.99 11.99 2.26
CA GLN A 152 28.63 12.78 3.32
C GLN A 152 29.06 11.92 4.52
N VAL A 153 28.22 10.95 4.92
CA VAL A 153 28.55 10.00 5.99
C VAL A 153 29.77 9.14 5.60
N LEU A 154 29.79 8.62 4.37
CA LEU A 154 30.90 7.81 3.88
C LEU A 154 32.22 8.58 3.84
N GLN A 155 32.18 9.86 3.44
CA GLN A 155 33.35 10.73 3.44
C GLN A 155 33.88 11.01 4.85
N ALA A 156 32.98 11.27 5.81
CA ALA A 156 33.36 11.48 7.21
C ALA A 156 34.04 10.24 7.81
N GLU A 157 33.60 9.04 7.41
CA GLU A 157 34.13 7.75 7.85
C GLU A 157 35.33 7.25 7.06
N ASN A 158 35.87 8.05 6.14
CA ASN A 158 36.98 7.68 5.25
C ASN A 158 36.72 6.36 4.50
N VAL A 159 35.49 6.17 4.01
CA VAL A 159 35.12 5.02 3.18
C VAL A 159 35.40 5.34 1.71
N ASP A 160 36.12 4.47 1.03
CA ASP A 160 36.41 4.61 -0.40
C ASP A 160 35.13 4.40 -1.25
N GLU A 161 34.58 5.49 -1.77
CA GLU A 161 33.38 5.51 -2.62
C GLU A 161 33.56 4.76 -3.95
N LYS A 162 34.79 4.59 -4.45
CA LYS A 162 35.04 3.83 -5.69
C LYS A 162 34.90 2.34 -5.45
N ARG A 163 35.41 1.88 -4.30
CA ARG A 163 35.29 0.49 -3.87
C ARG A 163 33.88 0.17 -3.36
N TRP A 164 33.25 1.12 -2.66
CA TRP A 164 31.93 0.97 -2.07
C TRP A 164 30.99 2.10 -2.51
N PRO A 165 30.36 1.97 -3.70
CA PRO A 165 29.48 3.01 -4.22
C PRO A 165 28.29 3.29 -3.28
N PRO A 166 27.94 4.56 -3.01
CA PRO A 166 26.83 4.92 -2.12
C PRO A 166 25.50 4.26 -2.49
N ARG A 167 25.23 4.06 -3.78
CA ARG A 167 24.01 3.38 -4.27
C ARG A 167 23.93 1.92 -3.79
N VAL A 168 25.05 1.21 -3.74
CA VAL A 168 25.09 -0.18 -3.28
C VAL A 168 24.83 -0.23 -1.78
N ILE A 169 25.49 0.63 -1.01
CA ILE A 169 25.31 0.75 0.44
C ILE A 169 23.85 1.13 0.78
N MET A 170 23.29 2.11 0.08
CA MET A 170 21.89 2.52 0.25
C MET A 170 20.95 1.34 -0.01
N GLY A 171 21.18 0.55 -1.06
CA GLY A 171 20.38 -0.64 -1.35
C GLY A 171 20.40 -1.68 -0.21
N VAL A 172 21.52 -1.83 0.50
CA VAL A 172 21.60 -2.73 1.67
C VAL A 172 20.83 -2.14 2.85
N ILE A 173 21.01 -0.85 3.15
CA ILE A 173 20.29 -0.15 4.21
C ILE A 173 18.77 -0.24 4.00
N GLN A 174 18.30 0.01 2.78
CA GLN A 174 16.87 -0.09 2.46
C GLN A 174 16.33 -1.50 2.67
N ARG A 175 17.07 -2.55 2.28
CA ARG A 175 16.68 -3.95 2.57
C ARG A 175 16.58 -4.25 4.07
N TRP A 176 17.43 -3.64 4.90
CA TRP A 176 17.30 -3.76 6.35
C TRP A 176 16.06 -3.04 6.87
N LYS A 177 15.76 -1.83 6.37
CA LYS A 177 14.54 -1.10 6.70
C LYS A 177 13.28 -1.85 6.30
N ASP A 178 13.26 -2.44 5.10
CA ASP A 178 12.17 -3.29 4.60
C ASP A 178 11.93 -4.54 5.48
N ARG A 179 12.95 -4.95 6.24
CA ARG A 179 12.88 -6.03 7.25
C ARG A 179 12.58 -5.55 8.67
N GLY A 180 12.36 -4.25 8.87
CA GLY A 180 12.12 -3.66 10.19
C GLY A 180 13.37 -3.63 11.08
N LEU A 181 14.56 -3.65 10.48
CA LEU A 181 15.84 -3.67 11.19
C LEU A 181 16.42 -2.25 11.30
N GLY A 182 16.47 -1.76 12.54
CA GLY A 182 17.29 -0.60 12.90
C GLY A 182 18.76 -0.99 13.10
N PRO A 183 19.68 -0.02 13.19
CA PRO A 183 21.11 -0.27 13.35
C PRO A 183 21.47 -1.20 14.52
N ASP A 184 20.70 -1.15 15.60
CA ASP A 184 20.94 -1.97 16.80
C ASP A 184 20.51 -3.44 16.66
N LYS A 185 19.67 -3.75 15.67
CA LYS A 185 19.15 -5.11 15.43
C LYS A 185 19.95 -5.90 14.39
N ILE A 186 20.98 -5.29 13.79
CA ILE A 186 21.79 -5.94 12.76
C ILE A 186 22.89 -6.77 13.43
N GLY A 187 22.86 -8.08 13.19
CA GLY A 187 23.89 -9.01 13.67
C GLY A 187 25.18 -8.92 12.86
N VAL A 188 26.30 -9.39 13.44
CA VAL A 188 27.63 -9.39 12.78
C VAL A 188 27.61 -10.16 11.46
N ALA A 189 26.96 -11.33 11.44
CA ALA A 189 26.84 -12.15 10.23
C ALA A 189 26.03 -11.46 9.11
N GLU A 190 25.11 -10.57 9.48
CA GLU A 190 24.22 -9.88 8.55
C GLU A 190 24.83 -8.59 7.97
N ALA A 191 25.69 -7.93 8.75
CA ALA A 191 26.48 -6.79 8.27
C ALA A 191 27.47 -7.20 7.17
N GLY A 192 28.02 -8.42 7.27
CA GLY A 192 29.02 -8.95 6.34
C GLY A 192 30.29 -8.10 6.27
N ASP A 193 31.11 -8.32 5.24
CA ASP A 193 32.37 -7.60 5.03
C ASP A 193 32.23 -6.29 4.22
N LEU A 194 30.99 -5.91 3.86
CA LEU A 194 30.72 -4.68 3.12
C LEU A 194 31.21 -3.45 3.90
N ALA A 195 31.77 -2.48 3.17
CA ALA A 195 32.42 -1.31 3.76
C ALA A 195 33.53 -1.64 4.79
N GLY A 196 34.15 -2.83 4.69
CA GLY A 196 35.18 -3.29 5.62
C GLY A 196 34.62 -3.64 7.00
N GLY A 197 33.39 -4.15 7.07
CA GLY A 197 32.73 -4.54 8.32
C GLY A 197 32.11 -3.37 9.11
N ARG A 198 32.16 -2.14 8.57
CA ARG A 198 31.67 -0.91 9.23
C ARG A 198 30.26 -0.49 8.80
N LEU A 199 29.56 -1.34 8.06
CA LEU A 199 28.27 -0.97 7.46
C LEU A 199 27.20 -0.67 8.52
N ARG A 200 27.27 -1.33 9.68
CA ARG A 200 26.39 -1.07 10.82
C ARG A 200 26.62 0.33 11.40
N GLU A 201 27.87 0.73 11.60
CA GLU A 201 28.24 2.06 12.09
C GLU A 201 27.83 3.15 11.09
N ILE A 202 28.07 2.94 9.79
CA ILE A 202 27.63 3.85 8.73
C ILE A 202 26.11 4.02 8.75
N TYR A 203 25.36 2.93 8.89
CA TYR A 203 23.90 3.01 8.98
C TYR A 203 23.45 3.75 10.23
N LYS A 204 24.08 3.51 11.39
CA LYS A 204 23.81 4.24 12.63
C LYS A 204 24.00 5.74 12.45
N GLN A 205 25.15 6.16 11.90
CA GLN A 205 25.43 7.57 11.66
C GLN A 205 24.47 8.21 10.64
N TYR A 206 24.10 7.46 9.60
CA TYR A 206 23.08 7.89 8.64
C TYR A 206 21.74 8.17 9.33
N GLN A 207 21.27 7.28 10.21
CA GLN A 207 20.05 7.50 11.00
C GLN A 207 20.17 8.69 11.97
N GLU A 208 21.30 8.83 12.66
CA GLU A 208 21.55 9.97 13.56
C GLU A 208 21.54 11.30 12.81
N ARG A 209 22.08 11.31 11.58
CA ARG A 209 22.09 12.49 10.73
C ARG A 209 20.69 12.84 10.23
N LEU A 210 19.87 11.85 9.86
CA LEU A 210 18.47 12.05 9.51
C LEU A 210 17.69 12.70 10.67
N ILE A 211 17.83 12.18 11.88
CA ILE A 211 17.20 12.76 13.08
C ILE A 211 17.67 14.21 13.30
N THR A 212 18.98 14.46 13.20
CA THR A 212 19.56 15.81 13.37
C THR A 212 18.99 16.81 12.36
N LEU A 213 18.79 16.37 11.11
CA LEU A 213 18.19 17.17 10.04
C LEU A 213 16.67 17.26 10.14
N ASN A 214 16.05 16.60 11.13
CA ASN A 214 14.61 16.43 11.24
C ASN A 214 14.04 15.87 9.92
N ALA A 215 14.62 14.77 9.44
CA ALA A 215 14.28 14.14 8.18
C ALA A 215 14.04 12.64 8.38
N ALA A 216 13.25 12.05 7.49
CA ALA A 216 13.04 10.61 7.39
C ALA A 216 13.11 10.22 5.92
N ASP A 217 13.61 9.04 5.60
CA ASP A 217 13.44 8.48 4.26
C ASP A 217 12.20 7.58 4.15
N PHE A 218 11.92 7.02 2.97
CA PHE A 218 10.75 6.18 2.76
C PHE A 218 10.73 4.94 3.66
N GLY A 219 11.88 4.27 3.85
CA GLY A 219 11.99 3.12 4.75
C GLY A 219 11.75 3.51 6.22
N ASP A 220 12.19 4.70 6.61
CA ASP A 220 11.98 5.23 7.96
C ASP A 220 10.52 5.44 8.33
N LEU A 221 9.66 5.77 7.37
CA LEU A 221 8.23 5.94 7.65
C LEU A 221 7.63 4.67 8.27
N LEU A 222 8.04 3.50 7.78
CA LEU A 222 7.60 2.22 8.35
C LEU A 222 8.45 1.80 9.54
N LEU A 223 9.77 1.97 9.49
CA LEU A 223 10.65 1.59 10.59
C LEU A 223 10.37 2.36 11.88
N HIS A 224 10.20 3.69 11.79
CA HIS A 224 9.76 4.49 12.93
C HIS A 224 8.33 4.16 13.33
N GLY A 225 7.44 3.85 12.38
CA GLY A 225 6.09 3.39 12.68
C GLY A 225 6.09 2.12 13.53
N LEU A 226 6.94 1.13 13.20
CA LEU A 226 7.14 -0.07 14.00
C LEU A 226 7.75 0.25 15.36
N THR A 227 8.79 1.08 15.40
CA THR A 227 9.45 1.49 16.65
C THR A 227 8.46 2.15 17.61
N LEU A 228 7.62 3.06 17.09
CA LEU A 228 6.56 3.72 17.83
C LEU A 228 5.57 2.70 18.41
N LEU A 229 5.00 1.84 17.56
CA LEU A 229 3.96 0.89 17.98
C LEU A 229 4.48 -0.21 18.92
N GLN A 230 5.75 -0.61 18.79
CA GLN A 230 6.38 -1.60 19.66
C GLN A 230 6.86 -1.00 20.99
N GLY A 231 7.33 0.26 20.99
CA GLY A 231 7.85 0.94 22.17
C GLY A 231 6.80 1.61 23.04
N HIS A 232 5.64 1.97 22.47
CA HIS A 232 4.60 2.75 23.14
C HIS A 232 3.24 2.02 23.07
N ALA A 233 2.99 1.16 24.06
CA ALA A 233 1.79 0.33 24.13
C ALA A 233 0.49 1.14 24.21
N ASP A 234 0.53 2.33 24.80
CA ASP A 234 -0.59 3.28 24.87
C ASP A 234 -0.96 3.83 23.48
N VAL A 235 0.03 4.20 22.68
CA VAL A 235 -0.14 4.65 21.29
C VAL A 235 -0.67 3.50 20.42
N LEU A 236 -0.11 2.30 20.55
CA LEU A 236 -0.62 1.12 19.85
C LEU A 236 -2.09 0.85 20.21
N ALA A 237 -2.43 0.84 21.50
CA ALA A 237 -3.80 0.60 21.95
C ALA A 237 -4.78 1.69 21.46
N GLN A 238 -4.33 2.94 21.34
CA GLN A 238 -5.13 4.01 20.73
C GLN A 238 -5.50 3.66 19.28
N TYR A 239 -4.52 3.27 18.46
CA TYR A 239 -4.77 2.94 17.06
C TYR A 239 -5.51 1.62 16.86
N GLN A 240 -5.28 0.63 17.72
CA GLN A 240 -6.07 -0.62 17.72
C GLN A 240 -7.54 -0.34 18.01
N ARG A 241 -7.86 0.45 19.05
CA ARG A 241 -9.24 0.88 19.34
C ARG A 241 -9.86 1.71 18.23
N GLN A 242 -9.06 2.53 17.57
CA GLN A 242 -9.53 3.34 16.45
C GLN A 242 -9.83 2.44 15.24
N PHE A 243 -8.87 1.64 14.79
CA PHE A 243 -8.97 0.85 13.56
C PHE A 243 -9.65 -0.49 13.81
N ARG A 244 -10.99 -0.46 13.81
CA ARG A 244 -11.82 -1.65 13.97
C ARG A 244 -11.77 -2.61 12.78
N TYR A 245 -11.55 -2.08 11.57
CA TYR A 245 -11.46 -2.86 10.34
C TYR A 245 -10.26 -2.42 9.51
N LEU A 246 -9.44 -3.40 9.10
CA LEU A 246 -8.28 -3.21 8.24
C LEU A 246 -8.55 -3.88 6.88
N LEU A 247 -8.37 -3.13 5.81
CA LEU A 247 -8.54 -3.57 4.43
C LEU A 247 -7.21 -3.37 3.69
N VAL A 248 -6.64 -4.43 3.12
CA VAL A 248 -5.32 -4.38 2.49
C VAL A 248 -5.41 -4.90 1.08
N ASP A 249 -4.99 -4.08 0.11
CA ASP A 249 -4.88 -4.44 -1.30
C ASP A 249 -3.44 -4.85 -1.66
N GLU A 250 -3.30 -5.68 -2.70
CA GLU A 250 -2.02 -6.23 -3.18
C GLU A 250 -1.13 -6.81 -2.06
N TYR A 251 -1.72 -7.64 -1.21
CA TYR A 251 -1.05 -8.18 -0.02
C TYR A 251 0.19 -9.04 -0.34
N GLN A 252 0.25 -9.63 -1.53
CA GLN A 252 1.42 -10.40 -1.98
C GLN A 252 2.69 -9.54 -2.10
N ASP A 253 2.54 -8.23 -2.30
CA ASP A 253 3.67 -7.31 -2.52
C ASP A 253 4.19 -6.70 -1.22
N THR A 254 3.68 -7.17 -0.07
CA THR A 254 4.09 -6.65 1.23
C THR A 254 5.49 -7.10 1.60
N ASN A 255 6.32 -6.17 2.07
CA ASN A 255 7.58 -6.49 2.75
C ASN A 255 7.34 -6.83 4.23
N VAL A 256 8.38 -7.31 4.92
CA VAL A 256 8.29 -7.71 6.33
C VAL A 256 7.88 -6.55 7.23
N ALA A 257 8.40 -5.34 7.01
CA ALA A 257 8.05 -4.18 7.83
C ALA A 257 6.56 -3.80 7.70
N GLN A 258 6.02 -3.81 6.48
CA GLN A 258 4.60 -3.57 6.20
C GLN A 258 3.71 -4.63 6.84
N TYR A 259 4.10 -5.90 6.72
CA TYR A 259 3.43 -7.02 7.36
C TYR A 259 3.38 -6.87 8.89
N LEU A 260 4.52 -6.58 9.53
CA LEU A 260 4.59 -6.39 10.97
C LEU A 260 3.74 -5.22 11.44
N TRP A 261 3.70 -4.13 10.66
CA TRP A 261 2.90 -2.95 10.96
C TRP A 261 1.40 -3.27 10.93
N LEU A 262 0.94 -3.98 9.89
CA LEU A 262 -0.45 -4.46 9.81
C LEU A 262 -0.78 -5.40 10.95
N ARG A 263 0.12 -6.35 11.25
CA ARG A 263 -0.08 -7.34 12.32
C ARG A 263 -0.25 -6.67 13.67
N LEU A 264 0.58 -5.69 14.02
CA LEU A 264 0.44 -4.94 15.28
C LEU A 264 -0.93 -4.26 15.38
N LEU A 265 -1.37 -3.60 14.32
CA LEU A 265 -2.67 -2.91 14.30
C LEU A 265 -3.87 -3.86 14.31
N ALA A 266 -3.74 -5.06 13.71
CA ALA A 266 -4.83 -6.02 13.60
C ALA A 266 -5.05 -6.87 14.87
N GLN A 267 -4.10 -6.94 15.80
CA GLN A 267 -4.09 -7.94 16.88
C GLN A 267 -5.32 -7.88 17.81
N ASP A 268 -5.87 -6.69 18.07
CA ASP A 268 -6.97 -6.51 19.01
C ASP A 268 -8.31 -7.01 18.42
N HIS A 269 -8.78 -6.38 17.36
CA HIS A 269 -10.07 -6.73 16.73
C HIS A 269 -10.01 -7.91 15.77
N LYS A 270 -8.83 -8.21 15.19
CA LYS A 270 -8.61 -9.27 14.19
C LYS A 270 -9.44 -9.17 12.90
N ASN A 271 -10.18 -8.09 12.70
CA ASN A 271 -10.95 -7.84 11.48
C ASN A 271 -10.03 -7.26 10.38
N ILE A 272 -9.10 -8.08 9.91
CA ILE A 272 -8.22 -7.77 8.80
C ILE A 272 -8.68 -8.54 7.56
N CYS A 273 -8.88 -7.83 6.46
CA CYS A 273 -9.19 -8.42 5.16
C CYS A 273 -8.05 -8.07 4.20
N CYS A 274 -7.28 -9.08 3.82
CA CYS A 274 -6.21 -8.95 2.83
C CYS A 274 -6.71 -9.50 1.49
N VAL A 275 -6.47 -8.74 0.42
CA VAL A 275 -6.72 -9.18 -0.95
C VAL A 275 -5.39 -9.24 -1.67
N GLY A 276 -5.15 -10.34 -2.36
CA GLY A 276 -3.89 -10.54 -3.06
C GLY A 276 -3.94 -11.69 -4.04
N ASP A 277 -2.86 -11.81 -4.80
CA ASP A 277 -2.63 -12.87 -5.76
C ASP A 277 -1.17 -13.33 -5.66
N ASP A 278 -0.95 -14.54 -5.15
CA ASP A 278 0.37 -15.16 -5.06
C ASP A 278 1.07 -15.30 -6.43
N ASP A 279 0.30 -15.47 -7.50
CA ASP A 279 0.81 -15.58 -8.88
C ASP A 279 1.24 -14.22 -9.48
N GLN A 280 0.96 -13.09 -8.80
CA GLN A 280 1.31 -11.74 -9.26
C GLN A 280 2.41 -11.07 -8.43
N SER A 281 3.06 -11.79 -7.52
CA SER A 281 4.16 -11.24 -6.71
C SER A 281 5.43 -11.03 -7.55
N ILE A 282 5.61 -9.82 -8.10
CA ILE A 282 6.75 -9.46 -8.97
C ILE A 282 7.78 -8.53 -8.28
N TYR A 283 7.51 -8.10 -7.05
CA TYR A 283 8.37 -7.17 -6.31
C TYR A 283 9.37 -7.83 -5.35
N GLY A 284 9.71 -9.11 -5.55
CA GLY A 284 10.68 -9.81 -4.70
C GLY A 284 12.04 -9.11 -4.59
N TRP A 285 12.51 -8.47 -5.67
CA TRP A 285 13.75 -7.67 -5.68
C TRP A 285 13.67 -6.39 -4.83
N ARG A 286 12.47 -5.93 -4.48
CA ARG A 286 12.19 -4.82 -3.54
C ARG A 286 11.90 -5.31 -2.12
N GLY A 287 12.15 -6.58 -1.82
CA GLY A 287 11.93 -7.15 -0.49
C GLY A 287 10.48 -7.54 -0.20
N ALA A 288 9.61 -7.61 -1.22
CA ALA A 288 8.30 -8.25 -1.06
C ALA A 288 8.49 -9.72 -0.67
N GLU A 289 7.77 -10.16 0.35
CA GLU A 289 7.89 -11.51 0.92
C GLU A 289 6.60 -12.26 0.64
N ILE A 290 6.61 -13.08 -0.42
CA ILE A 290 5.45 -13.93 -0.78
C ILE A 290 5.04 -14.84 0.38
N GLY A 291 5.98 -15.19 1.27
CA GLY A 291 5.68 -15.91 2.51
C GLY A 291 4.60 -15.26 3.37
N ASN A 292 4.41 -13.94 3.30
CA ASN A 292 3.38 -13.22 4.06
C ASN A 292 1.95 -13.63 3.66
N ILE A 293 1.70 -13.82 2.35
CA ILE A 293 0.39 -14.29 1.89
C ILE A 293 0.23 -15.79 2.12
N LEU A 294 1.30 -16.56 1.91
CA LEU A 294 1.29 -18.02 2.10
C LEU A 294 1.08 -18.44 3.56
N LYS A 295 1.56 -17.64 4.53
CA LYS A 295 1.47 -17.92 5.97
C LYS A 295 0.26 -17.26 6.65
N PHE A 296 -0.62 -16.62 5.89
CA PHE A 296 -1.73 -15.85 6.48
C PHE A 296 -2.61 -16.67 7.43
N GLU A 297 -2.97 -17.89 7.07
CA GLU A 297 -3.77 -18.78 7.92
C GLU A 297 -3.05 -19.19 9.21
N THR A 298 -1.72 -19.32 9.15
CA THR A 298 -0.87 -19.62 10.31
C THR A 298 -0.78 -18.42 11.25
N ASP A 299 -0.64 -17.21 10.68
CA ASP A 299 -0.47 -15.98 11.44
C ASP A 299 -1.79 -15.44 12.00
N PHE A 300 -2.90 -15.75 11.34
CA PHE A 300 -4.26 -15.40 11.75
C PHE A 300 -5.12 -16.67 11.86
N PRO A 301 -4.99 -17.43 12.97
CA PRO A 301 -5.77 -18.64 13.18
C PRO A 301 -7.28 -18.38 13.08
N GLY A 302 -7.98 -19.23 12.32
CA GLY A 302 -9.40 -19.05 12.02
C GLY A 302 -9.68 -18.13 10.83
N ALA A 303 -8.65 -17.78 10.05
CA ALA A 303 -8.82 -17.01 8.82
C ALA A 303 -9.76 -17.70 7.83
N LYS A 304 -10.68 -16.94 7.26
CA LYS A 304 -11.52 -17.38 6.15
C LYS A 304 -10.82 -17.10 4.83
N VAL A 305 -10.55 -18.13 4.04
CA VAL A 305 -9.96 -18.00 2.70
C VAL A 305 -11.06 -18.08 1.65
N ILE A 306 -11.17 -17.04 0.81
CA ILE A 306 -12.18 -16.95 -0.25
C ILE A 306 -11.47 -16.76 -1.58
N ARG A 307 -11.76 -17.63 -2.56
CA ARG A 307 -11.14 -17.59 -3.88
C ARG A 307 -12.04 -16.87 -4.87
N LEU A 308 -11.51 -15.84 -5.53
CA LEU A 308 -12.17 -15.20 -6.67
C LEU A 308 -11.51 -15.72 -7.95
N GLU A 309 -12.27 -16.51 -8.71
CA GLU A 309 -11.76 -17.24 -9.87
C GLU A 309 -12.38 -16.77 -11.19
N GLN A 310 -13.58 -16.18 -11.14
CA GLN A 310 -14.23 -15.61 -12.32
C GLN A 310 -13.55 -14.30 -12.73
N ASN A 311 -12.95 -14.30 -13.91
CA ASN A 311 -12.31 -13.17 -14.55
C ASN A 311 -13.32 -12.41 -15.44
N TYR A 312 -13.30 -11.09 -15.35
CA TYR A 312 -14.18 -10.19 -16.11
C TYR A 312 -13.43 -9.29 -17.10
N ARG A 313 -12.12 -9.54 -17.31
CA ARG A 313 -11.23 -8.68 -18.09
C ARG A 313 -10.80 -9.30 -19.42
N SER A 314 -10.52 -10.59 -19.41
CA SER A 314 -9.83 -11.31 -20.47
C SER A 314 -10.72 -12.41 -21.05
N THR A 315 -10.47 -12.76 -22.30
CA THR A 315 -11.18 -13.83 -23.02
C THR A 315 -10.67 -15.21 -22.62
N SER A 316 -11.43 -16.26 -22.95
CA SER A 316 -11.11 -17.63 -22.53
C SER A 316 -9.72 -18.08 -23.03
N ARG A 317 -9.31 -17.69 -24.26
CA ARG A 317 -8.00 -18.03 -24.83
C ARG A 317 -6.82 -17.37 -24.11
N ILE A 318 -6.97 -16.10 -23.72
CA ILE A 318 -5.94 -15.40 -22.94
C ILE A 318 -5.77 -16.08 -21.58
N LEU A 319 -6.88 -16.42 -20.92
CA LEU A 319 -6.85 -17.11 -19.63
C LEU A 319 -6.26 -18.52 -19.74
N ALA A 320 -6.56 -19.25 -20.81
CA ALA A 320 -5.98 -20.58 -21.05
C ALA A 320 -4.45 -20.50 -21.20
N ALA A 321 -3.94 -19.53 -21.96
CA ALA A 321 -2.50 -19.34 -22.10
C ALA A 321 -1.82 -18.94 -20.78
N ALA A 322 -2.41 -17.99 -20.04
CA ALA A 322 -1.91 -17.60 -18.73
C ALA A 322 -1.91 -18.78 -17.74
N SER A 323 -2.98 -19.59 -17.75
CA SER A 323 -3.13 -20.78 -16.91
C SER A 323 -2.12 -21.86 -17.27
N GLY A 324 -1.86 -22.08 -18.57
CA GLY A 324 -0.85 -23.01 -19.05
C GLY A 324 0.56 -22.62 -18.62
N LEU A 325 0.89 -21.32 -18.65
CA LEU A 325 2.18 -20.83 -18.18
C LEU A 325 2.33 -21.02 -16.65
N ILE A 326 1.37 -20.51 -15.87
CA ILE A 326 1.48 -20.48 -14.40
C ILE A 326 1.41 -21.88 -13.76
N ALA A 327 0.90 -22.89 -14.48
CA ALA A 327 0.88 -24.28 -14.02
C ALA A 327 2.28 -24.87 -13.78
N HIS A 328 3.34 -24.26 -14.32
CA HIS A 328 4.72 -24.71 -14.11
C HIS A 328 5.32 -24.24 -12.77
N ASN A 329 4.66 -23.31 -12.06
CA ASN A 329 5.15 -22.82 -10.78
C ASN A 329 4.71 -23.73 -9.63
N GLU A 330 5.64 -24.04 -8.73
CA GLU A 330 5.41 -24.81 -7.50
C GLU A 330 5.05 -23.90 -6.31
N GLY A 331 4.45 -24.46 -5.24
CA GLY A 331 4.22 -23.74 -3.97
C GLY A 331 3.10 -22.70 -3.98
N ARG A 332 2.17 -22.77 -4.95
CA ARG A 332 1.03 -21.87 -5.12
C ARG A 332 -0.13 -22.21 -4.16
N LEU A 333 -0.96 -21.22 -3.82
CA LEU A 333 -2.17 -21.41 -2.98
C LEU A 333 -3.36 -22.06 -3.72
N GLY A 334 -3.20 -22.27 -5.04
CA GLY A 334 -4.17 -22.94 -5.90
C GLY A 334 -5.38 -22.07 -6.21
N LYS A 335 -5.53 -21.68 -7.47
CA LYS A 335 -6.72 -21.06 -8.04
C LYS A 335 -6.78 -21.30 -9.55
N THR A 336 -7.97 -21.43 -10.10
CA THR A 336 -8.19 -21.66 -11.54
C THR A 336 -9.06 -20.55 -12.10
N LEU A 337 -8.47 -19.69 -12.94
CA LEU A 337 -9.20 -18.59 -13.54
C LEU A 337 -10.07 -19.05 -14.70
N TRP A 338 -11.32 -18.57 -14.73
CA TRP A 338 -12.28 -18.86 -15.78
C TRP A 338 -13.10 -17.60 -16.12
N THR A 339 -13.78 -17.58 -17.26
CA THR A 339 -14.61 -16.44 -17.70
C THR A 339 -15.88 -16.94 -18.38
N ASP A 340 -16.99 -16.21 -18.22
CA ASP A 340 -18.24 -16.38 -19.00
C ASP A 340 -18.22 -15.56 -20.31
N GLY A 341 -17.11 -14.86 -20.58
CA GLY A 341 -16.92 -14.10 -21.82
C GLY A 341 -16.69 -15.00 -23.04
N ASP A 342 -16.52 -14.37 -24.20
CA ASP A 342 -16.21 -15.09 -25.43
C ASP A 342 -14.77 -15.62 -25.47
N ASP A 343 -14.51 -16.46 -26.48
CA ASP A 343 -13.20 -17.07 -26.70
C ASP A 343 -12.11 -16.06 -27.07
N GLY A 344 -12.50 -14.93 -27.68
CA GLY A 344 -11.60 -13.93 -28.22
C GLY A 344 -10.82 -14.39 -29.45
N GLU A 345 -9.96 -13.50 -29.93
CA GLU A 345 -9.03 -13.80 -31.01
C GLU A 345 -7.93 -14.77 -30.55
N LYS A 346 -7.26 -15.42 -31.50
CA LYS A 346 -6.09 -16.26 -31.19
C LYS A 346 -4.92 -15.38 -30.77
N ILE A 347 -4.15 -15.83 -29.78
CA ILE A 347 -2.88 -15.21 -29.42
C ILE A 347 -1.91 -15.39 -30.59
N ILE A 348 -1.32 -14.29 -31.04
CA ILE A 348 -0.38 -14.27 -32.15
C ILE A 348 1.03 -14.25 -31.58
N VAL A 349 1.84 -15.24 -31.98
CA VAL A 349 3.28 -15.28 -31.72
C VAL A 349 3.98 -15.12 -33.07
N ARG A 350 4.87 -14.14 -33.19
CA ARG A 350 5.58 -13.85 -34.44
C ARG A 350 7.08 -13.78 -34.15
N GLY A 351 7.87 -14.57 -34.88
CA GLY A 351 9.31 -14.40 -34.93
C GLY A 351 9.68 -13.26 -35.87
N VAL A 352 10.68 -12.47 -35.47
CA VAL A 352 11.25 -11.33 -36.20
C VAL A 352 12.77 -11.43 -36.18
N TRP A 353 13.45 -10.81 -37.14
CA TRP A 353 14.90 -10.87 -37.32
C TRP A 353 15.66 -9.98 -36.34
N ASP A 354 15.12 -8.80 -36.04
CA ASP A 354 15.72 -7.82 -35.13
C ASP A 354 14.67 -6.90 -34.48
N GLY A 355 15.13 -6.01 -33.60
CA GLY A 355 14.27 -5.06 -32.89
C GLY A 355 13.71 -3.94 -33.76
N GLU A 356 14.36 -3.58 -34.88
CA GLU A 356 13.79 -2.59 -35.80
C GLU A 356 12.59 -3.16 -36.55
N GLU A 357 12.69 -4.41 -37.00
CA GLU A 357 11.57 -5.12 -37.62
C GLU A 357 10.43 -5.34 -36.63
N GLU A 358 10.73 -5.67 -35.36
CA GLU A 358 9.72 -5.75 -34.31
C GLU A 358 8.97 -4.43 -34.18
N ALA A 359 9.69 -3.32 -34.03
CA ALA A 359 9.11 -1.99 -33.87
C ALA A 359 8.25 -1.58 -35.07
N ARG A 360 8.73 -1.83 -36.30
CA ARG A 360 7.96 -1.57 -37.54
C ARG A 360 6.70 -2.44 -37.59
N THR A 361 6.82 -3.74 -37.31
CA THR A 361 5.69 -4.68 -37.31
C THR A 361 4.60 -4.28 -36.32
N VAL A 362 5.00 -3.86 -35.11
CA VAL A 362 4.06 -3.37 -34.09
C VAL A 362 3.44 -2.04 -34.54
N GLY A 363 4.22 -1.13 -35.11
CA GLY A 363 3.74 0.14 -35.68
C GLY A 363 2.68 -0.06 -36.75
N ASP A 364 2.97 -0.89 -37.76
CA ASP A 364 2.04 -1.23 -38.84
C ASP A 364 0.73 -1.81 -38.28
N ARG A 365 0.83 -2.65 -37.24
CA ARG A 365 -0.36 -3.25 -36.61
C ARG A 365 -1.22 -2.22 -35.88
N ILE A 366 -0.59 -1.26 -35.20
CA ILE A 366 -1.29 -0.15 -34.55
C ILE A 366 -1.99 0.71 -35.60
N GLU A 367 -1.31 1.05 -36.70
CA GLU A 367 -1.91 1.81 -37.81
C GLU A 367 -3.11 1.07 -38.41
N ASP A 368 -3.01 -0.24 -38.62
CA ASP A 368 -4.12 -1.06 -39.11
C ASP A 368 -5.34 -1.02 -38.19
N PHE A 369 -5.12 -1.02 -36.87
CA PHE A 369 -6.20 -0.87 -35.89
C PHE A 369 -6.77 0.55 -35.88
N GLN A 370 -5.94 1.58 -36.05
CA GLN A 370 -6.41 2.96 -36.18
C GLN A 370 -7.25 3.16 -37.46
N ARG A 371 -6.87 2.55 -38.58
CA ARG A 371 -7.67 2.54 -39.82
C ARG A 371 -9.04 1.89 -39.61
N LYS A 372 -9.16 1.00 -38.61
CA LYS A 372 -10.42 0.40 -38.13
C LYS A 372 -11.11 1.19 -37.02
N ASN A 373 -10.68 2.43 -36.76
CA ASN A 373 -11.18 3.33 -35.72
C ASN A 373 -11.04 2.80 -34.28
N VAL A 374 -10.09 1.91 -34.00
CA VAL A 374 -9.76 1.52 -32.62
C VAL A 374 -8.92 2.63 -31.97
N PRO A 375 -9.35 3.22 -30.84
CA PRO A 375 -8.59 4.28 -30.18
C PRO A 375 -7.23 3.78 -29.67
N LEU A 376 -6.19 4.62 -29.79
CA LEU A 376 -4.85 4.33 -29.24
C LEU A 376 -4.89 4.04 -27.73
N SER A 377 -5.82 4.64 -27.00
CA SER A 377 -6.02 4.41 -25.56
C SER A 377 -6.49 2.99 -25.21
N GLN A 378 -6.88 2.18 -26.20
CA GLN A 378 -7.23 0.76 -26.03
C GLN A 378 -6.06 -0.17 -26.37
N MET A 379 -4.89 0.37 -26.69
CA MET A 379 -3.67 -0.38 -27.01
C MET A 379 -2.60 -0.10 -25.97
N ALA A 380 -1.76 -1.09 -25.68
CA ALA A 380 -0.62 -0.95 -24.80
C ALA A 380 0.56 -1.78 -25.32
N LEU A 381 1.76 -1.21 -25.22
CA LEU A 381 3.02 -1.94 -25.33
C LEU A 381 3.54 -2.08 -23.90
N LEU A 382 3.83 -3.32 -23.49
CA LEU A 382 4.25 -3.67 -22.12
C LEU A 382 5.75 -3.88 -22.04
#